data_AF-A0A6S7JKT8-F1
#
_entry.id   AF-A0A6S7JKT8-F1
#
_cell.length_a   1.000
_cell.length_b   1.000
_cell.length_c   1.000
_cell.angle_alpha   90.00
_cell.angle_beta   90.00
_cell.angle_gamma   90.00
#
_symmetry.space_group_name_H-M   'P 1'
#
loop_
_entity.id
_entity.type
_entity.pdbx_description
1 polymer ?
#
loop_
_entity_poly.entity_id
_entity_poly.type
_entity_poly.pdbx_seq_one_letter_code
_entity_poly.pdbx_strand_id
1 'polypeptide(L)'
;KSITVPKSGRHTTRGIRDYRNFVESDFIEEILQVPWDIACQFDDPNVCWQAWKSIFLEILDRHAPMRCKRIRGTSVPWITSNVKRLMKNRDFHKKQAIKHASSAHWDMYKIERNRVNVAMRSAKKVYFRDKIKECLQSRDVKKSWNLINTLLSRNKKSSNVNELHINNSVIVDNKQVADAFNEYFVQIGPKLAAEVCDPTSQFTNSSDPQDCSNSYLGPRFVFSQINQINVATSLSQLKVSKAT
;
A
#
# COMPACT_ATOMS: atom_id res chain seq x y z
N LYS A 1 13.42 14.12 3.61
CA LYS A 1 12.47 13.12 3.01
C LYS A 1 11.37 13.86 2.24
N SER A 2 11.03 13.45 1.01
CA SER A 2 10.03 14.15 0.17
C SER A 2 8.58 13.88 0.61
N ILE A 3 7.78 14.92 0.76
CA ILE A 3 6.33 14.82 1.04
C ILE A 3 5.67 14.24 -0.21
N THR A 4 5.07 13.05 -0.09
CA THR A 4 4.37 12.42 -1.20
C THR A 4 2.88 12.64 -1.03
N VAL A 5 2.30 13.35 -1.99
CA VAL A 5 0.87 13.64 -1.98
C VAL A 5 0.11 12.44 -2.58
N PRO A 6 -1.10 12.11 -2.06
CA PRO A 6 -1.95 11.08 -2.66
C PRO A 6 -2.09 11.30 -4.17
N LYS A 7 -1.70 10.29 -4.95
CA LYS A 7 -1.87 10.32 -6.41
C LYS A 7 -3.29 9.85 -6.75
N SER A 8 -3.76 10.24 -7.95
CA SER A 8 -4.93 9.61 -8.57
C SER A 8 -4.83 8.09 -8.43
N GLY A 9 -5.94 7.43 -8.12
CA GLY A 9 -5.99 5.97 -8.13
C GLY A 9 -5.48 5.39 -9.46
N ARG A 10 -4.89 4.20 -9.43
CA ARG A 10 -4.51 3.50 -10.67
C ARG A 10 -5.77 3.19 -11.47
N HIS A 11 -5.66 3.31 -12.78
CA HIS A 11 -6.71 2.83 -13.66
C HIS A 11 -6.84 1.31 -13.51
N THR A 12 -8.07 0.85 -13.40
CA THR A 12 -8.37 -0.59 -13.37
C THR A 12 -9.25 -0.90 -14.58
N THR A 13 -9.09 -2.08 -15.14
CA THR A 13 -9.98 -2.59 -16.18
C THR A 13 -11.00 -3.52 -15.53
N ARG A 14 -12.28 -3.35 -15.85
CA ARG A 14 -13.33 -4.26 -15.41
C ARG A 14 -14.03 -4.81 -16.64
N GLY A 15 -14.20 -6.13 -16.69
CA GLY A 15 -15.09 -6.77 -17.65
C GLY A 15 -16.53 -6.42 -17.32
N ILE A 16 -17.23 -5.84 -18.28
CA ILE A 16 -18.67 -5.60 -18.21
C ILE A 16 -19.33 -6.16 -19.47
N ARG A 17 -20.54 -6.66 -19.35
CA ARG A 17 -21.36 -7.06 -20.49
C ARG A 17 -21.80 -5.80 -21.26
N ASP A 18 -21.69 -5.81 -22.58
CA ASP A 18 -22.12 -4.70 -23.42
C ASP A 18 -23.51 -4.94 -24.00
N TYR A 19 -24.49 -4.21 -23.47
CA TYR A 19 -25.90 -4.30 -23.86
C TYR A 19 -26.32 -3.26 -24.91
N ARG A 20 -25.38 -2.49 -25.50
CA ARG A 20 -25.75 -1.41 -26.44
C ARG A 20 -26.53 -1.87 -27.66
N ASN A 21 -26.29 -3.09 -28.11
CA ASN A 21 -26.94 -3.70 -29.25
C ASN A 21 -27.74 -4.96 -28.84
N PHE A 22 -28.07 -5.08 -27.55
CA PHE A 22 -28.82 -6.24 -27.07
C PHE A 22 -30.28 -6.13 -27.50
N VAL A 23 -30.76 -7.12 -28.25
CA VAL A 23 -32.14 -7.23 -28.68
C VAL A 23 -32.79 -8.37 -27.90
N GLU A 24 -33.76 -8.02 -27.05
CA GLU A 24 -34.36 -8.96 -26.10
C GLU A 24 -35.13 -10.08 -26.81
N SER A 25 -35.86 -9.77 -27.89
CA SER A 25 -36.61 -10.76 -28.67
C SER A 25 -35.71 -11.87 -29.21
N ASP A 26 -34.60 -11.49 -29.83
CA ASP A 26 -33.68 -12.41 -30.51
C ASP A 26 -32.96 -13.30 -29.49
N PHE A 27 -32.63 -12.73 -28.31
CA PHE A 27 -32.05 -13.49 -27.21
C PHE A 27 -33.03 -14.52 -26.63
N ILE A 28 -34.29 -14.13 -26.42
CA ILE A 28 -35.33 -15.03 -25.91
C ILE A 28 -35.62 -16.13 -26.93
N GLU A 29 -35.78 -15.78 -28.21
CA GLU A 29 -36.02 -16.75 -29.29
C GLU A 29 -34.91 -17.80 -29.32
N GLU A 30 -33.66 -17.37 -29.23
CA GLU A 30 -32.53 -18.29 -29.26
C GLU A 30 -32.43 -19.17 -28.00
N ILE A 31 -32.74 -18.63 -26.81
CA ILE A 31 -32.78 -19.43 -25.57
C ILE A 31 -33.89 -20.50 -25.62
N LEU A 32 -35.03 -20.18 -26.23
CA LEU A 32 -36.15 -21.11 -26.34
C LEU A 32 -35.87 -22.26 -27.31
N GLN A 33 -34.97 -22.07 -28.28
CA GLN A 33 -34.56 -23.10 -29.23
C GLN A 33 -33.52 -24.09 -28.66
N VAL A 34 -32.94 -23.80 -27.49
CA VAL A 34 -31.93 -24.67 -26.88
C VAL A 34 -32.58 -25.93 -26.29
N PRO A 35 -32.13 -27.14 -26.66
CA PRO A 35 -32.54 -28.39 -26.02
C PRO A 35 -31.86 -28.52 -24.65
N TRP A 36 -32.47 -27.93 -23.61
CA TRP A 36 -31.92 -27.90 -22.25
C TRP A 36 -31.74 -29.28 -21.61
N ASP A 37 -32.42 -30.30 -22.12
CA ASP A 37 -32.30 -31.70 -21.67
C ASP A 37 -30.85 -32.22 -21.75
N ILE A 38 -30.01 -31.66 -22.65
CA ILE A 38 -28.59 -32.01 -22.76
C ILE A 38 -27.84 -31.78 -21.44
N ALA A 39 -28.19 -30.73 -20.70
CA ALA A 39 -27.54 -30.44 -19.42
C ALA A 39 -27.96 -31.42 -18.30
N CYS A 40 -29.01 -32.22 -18.51
CA CYS A 40 -29.52 -33.19 -17.54
C CYS A 40 -29.06 -34.64 -17.82
N GLN A 41 -28.20 -34.85 -18.82
CA GLN A 41 -27.75 -36.19 -19.23
C GLN A 41 -26.58 -36.74 -18.38
N PHE A 42 -26.09 -35.98 -17.40
CA PHE A 42 -24.93 -36.36 -16.60
C PHE A 42 -25.34 -36.72 -15.18
N ASP A 43 -24.65 -37.70 -14.58
CA ASP A 43 -24.89 -38.14 -13.20
C ASP A 43 -24.29 -37.19 -12.15
N ASP A 44 -23.27 -36.40 -12.53
CA ASP A 44 -22.63 -35.42 -11.65
C ASP A 44 -23.31 -34.04 -11.78
N PRO A 45 -23.92 -33.52 -10.69
CA PRO A 45 -24.53 -32.19 -10.68
C PRO A 45 -23.60 -31.06 -11.09
N ASN A 46 -22.29 -31.17 -10.82
CA ASN A 46 -21.32 -30.17 -11.24
C ASN A 46 -21.16 -30.14 -12.76
N VAL A 47 -21.16 -31.32 -13.40
CA VAL A 47 -21.08 -31.44 -14.86
C VAL A 47 -22.35 -30.91 -15.50
N CYS A 48 -23.52 -31.24 -14.96
CA CYS A 48 -24.81 -30.67 -15.39
C CYS A 48 -24.79 -29.13 -15.35
N TRP A 49 -24.34 -28.56 -14.24
CA TRP A 49 -24.23 -27.11 -14.08
C TRP A 49 -23.27 -26.48 -15.09
N GLN A 50 -22.11 -27.07 -15.34
CA GLN A 50 -21.14 -26.54 -16.30
C GLN A 50 -21.65 -26.63 -17.74
N ALA A 51 -22.36 -27.70 -18.11
CA ALA A 51 -22.99 -27.85 -19.42
C ALA A 51 -24.03 -26.75 -19.65
N TRP A 52 -24.98 -26.58 -18.71
CA TRP A 52 -25.97 -25.52 -18.75
C TRP A 52 -25.33 -24.13 -18.86
N LYS A 53 -24.36 -23.86 -17.97
CA LYS A 53 -23.69 -22.56 -17.87
C LYS A 53 -22.92 -22.22 -19.14
N SER A 54 -22.25 -23.19 -19.75
CA SER A 54 -21.50 -22.99 -21.00
C SER A 54 -22.42 -22.57 -22.14
N ILE A 55 -23.52 -23.31 -22.35
CA ILE A 55 -24.50 -23.03 -23.40
C ILE A 55 -25.14 -21.65 -23.18
N PHE A 56 -25.58 -21.37 -21.96
CA PHE A 56 -26.19 -20.08 -21.63
C PHE A 56 -25.21 -18.91 -21.84
N LEU A 57 -23.96 -19.05 -21.37
CA LEU A 57 -22.95 -17.99 -21.52
C LEU A 57 -22.56 -17.78 -22.98
N GLU A 58 -22.52 -18.82 -23.80
CA GLU A 58 -22.24 -18.70 -25.23
C GLU A 58 -23.30 -17.85 -25.95
N ILE A 59 -24.58 -18.12 -25.71
CA ILE A 59 -25.69 -17.32 -26.26
C ILE A 59 -25.58 -15.89 -25.72
N LEU A 60 -25.37 -15.74 -24.41
CA LEU A 60 -25.23 -14.43 -23.78
C LEU A 60 -24.01 -13.65 -24.31
N ASP A 61 -22.91 -14.31 -24.68
CA ASP A 61 -21.72 -13.68 -25.28
C ASP A 61 -21.95 -13.22 -26.72
N ARG A 62 -22.84 -13.86 -27.47
CA ARG A 62 -23.23 -13.40 -28.81
C ARG A 62 -24.15 -12.18 -28.75
N HIS A 63 -25.12 -12.16 -27.83
CA HIS A 63 -26.09 -11.07 -27.68
C HIS A 63 -25.59 -9.89 -26.85
N ALA A 64 -24.76 -10.16 -25.84
CA ALA A 64 -24.22 -9.16 -24.92
C ALA A 64 -22.75 -9.48 -24.59
N PRO A 65 -21.81 -9.29 -25.54
CA PRO A 65 -20.42 -9.69 -25.38
C PRO A 65 -19.73 -9.00 -24.21
N MET A 66 -18.77 -9.70 -23.59
CA MET A 66 -17.90 -9.12 -22.58
C MET A 66 -16.98 -8.05 -23.19
N ARG A 67 -16.96 -6.87 -22.59
CA ARG A 67 -16.05 -5.78 -22.94
C ARG A 67 -15.26 -5.28 -21.73
N CYS A 68 -13.98 -5.06 -21.97
CA CYS A 68 -13.08 -4.45 -20.99
C CYS A 68 -13.27 -2.94 -20.97
N LYS A 69 -13.83 -2.41 -19.88
CA LYS A 69 -13.96 -0.97 -19.67
C LYS A 69 -12.88 -0.45 -18.73
N ARG A 70 -12.14 0.57 -19.18
CA ARG A 70 -11.21 1.30 -18.33
C ARG A 70 -11.98 2.13 -17.31
N ILE A 71 -11.87 1.75 -16.05
CA ILE A 71 -12.37 2.54 -14.93
C ILE A 71 -11.32 3.60 -14.59
N ARG A 72 -11.76 4.86 -14.55
CA ARG A 72 -10.91 5.96 -14.09
C ARG A 72 -10.64 5.77 -12.61
N GLY A 73 -9.38 5.86 -12.19
CA GLY A 73 -9.05 5.91 -10.77
C GLY A 73 -9.75 7.08 -10.09
N THR A 74 -9.89 7.00 -8.77
CA THR A 74 -10.46 8.08 -7.97
C THR A 74 -9.70 9.38 -8.22
N SER A 75 -10.45 10.42 -8.57
CA SER A 75 -9.90 11.77 -8.70
C SER A 75 -9.36 12.21 -7.35
N VAL A 76 -8.27 12.96 -7.37
CA VAL A 76 -7.76 13.58 -6.15
C VAL A 76 -8.83 14.52 -5.57
N PRO A 77 -8.96 14.60 -4.23
CA PRO A 77 -10.09 15.26 -3.59
C PRO A 77 -10.08 16.79 -3.74
N TRP A 78 -8.94 17.41 -4.01
CA TRP A 78 -8.84 18.85 -4.24
C TRP A 78 -9.19 19.29 -5.68
N ILE A 79 -9.56 18.38 -6.60
CA ILE A 79 -10.09 18.78 -7.92
C ILE A 79 -11.57 19.14 -7.77
N THR A 80 -11.83 20.43 -7.53
CA THR A 80 -13.18 20.99 -7.40
C THR A 80 -13.85 21.20 -8.76
N SER A 81 -15.15 21.48 -8.77
CA SER A 81 -15.90 21.85 -9.99
C SER A 81 -15.30 23.07 -10.70
N ASN A 82 -14.85 24.08 -9.95
CA ASN A 82 -14.17 25.25 -10.50
C ASN A 82 -12.85 24.89 -11.22
N VAL A 83 -12.03 24.03 -10.61
CA VAL A 83 -10.81 23.51 -11.24
C VAL A 83 -11.15 22.77 -12.54
N LYS A 84 -12.17 21.91 -12.52
CA LYS A 84 -12.62 21.18 -13.72
C LYS A 84 -13.07 22.14 -14.84
N ARG A 85 -13.77 23.22 -14.50
CA ARG A 85 -14.19 24.25 -15.46
C ARG A 85 -12.97 24.92 -16.12
N LEU A 86 -11.98 25.33 -15.33
CA LEU A 86 -10.74 25.92 -15.86
C LEU A 86 -9.97 24.92 -16.75
N MET A 87 -9.93 23.64 -16.36
CA MET A 87 -9.32 22.59 -17.19
C MET A 87 -10.05 22.43 -18.53
N LYS A 88 -11.39 22.48 -18.56
CA LYS A 88 -12.18 22.43 -19.79
C LYS A 88 -11.87 23.62 -20.71
N ASN A 89 -11.79 24.84 -20.17
CA ASN A 89 -11.46 26.04 -20.95
C ASN A 89 -10.05 25.97 -21.54
N ARG A 90 -9.07 25.56 -20.72
CA ARG A 90 -7.70 25.30 -21.19
C ARG A 90 -7.69 24.30 -22.35
N ASP A 91 -8.40 23.17 -22.20
CA ASP A 91 -8.41 22.10 -23.20
C ASP A 91 -9.16 22.53 -24.47
N PHE A 92 -10.19 23.36 -24.35
CA PHE A 92 -10.86 23.99 -25.48
C PHE A 92 -9.88 24.85 -26.29
N HIS A 93 -9.19 25.81 -25.66
CA HIS A 93 -8.23 26.66 -26.37
C HIS A 93 -7.08 25.86 -26.99
N LYS A 94 -6.60 24.81 -26.32
CA LYS A 94 -5.61 23.90 -26.91
C LYS A 94 -6.13 23.24 -28.19
N LYS A 95 -7.36 22.72 -28.17
CA LYS A 95 -7.97 22.08 -29.35
C LYS A 95 -8.15 23.08 -30.49
N GLN A 96 -8.64 24.29 -30.20
CA GLN A 96 -8.84 25.32 -31.22
C GLN A 96 -7.52 25.80 -31.81
N ALA A 97 -6.49 25.99 -30.99
CA ALA A 97 -5.15 26.38 -31.43
C ALA A 97 -4.55 25.35 -32.41
N ILE A 98 -4.70 24.05 -32.13
CA ILE A 98 -4.23 22.97 -32.99
C ILE A 98 -5.06 22.91 -34.28
N LYS A 99 -6.39 22.94 -34.17
CA LYS A 99 -7.30 22.79 -35.32
C LYS A 99 -7.17 23.93 -36.33
N HIS A 100 -6.96 25.15 -35.85
CA HIS A 100 -6.98 26.36 -36.68
C HIS A 100 -5.62 27.06 -36.78
N ALA A 101 -4.54 26.45 -36.29
CA ALA A 101 -3.20 27.05 -36.23
C ALA A 101 -3.19 28.49 -35.64
N SER A 102 -4.06 28.76 -34.67
CA SER A 102 -4.33 30.13 -34.19
C SER A 102 -3.40 30.53 -33.04
N SER A 103 -2.60 31.59 -33.27
CA SER A 103 -1.72 32.17 -32.24
C SER A 103 -2.50 32.73 -31.05
N ALA A 104 -3.63 33.41 -31.29
CA ALA A 104 -4.49 33.93 -30.22
C ALA A 104 -5.01 32.84 -29.28
N HIS A 105 -5.36 31.66 -29.81
CA HIS A 105 -5.74 30.52 -28.98
C HIS A 105 -4.55 29.90 -28.24
N TRP A 106 -3.33 29.96 -28.78
CA TRP A 106 -2.12 29.61 -28.03
C TRP A 106 -1.87 30.54 -26.84
N ASP A 107 -2.09 31.85 -27.01
CA ASP A 107 -1.98 32.82 -25.93
C ASP A 107 -3.02 32.57 -24.83
N MET A 108 -4.28 32.36 -25.22
CA MET A 108 -5.34 32.02 -24.27
C MET A 108 -5.06 30.68 -23.57
N TYR A 109 -4.54 29.68 -24.27
CA TYR A 109 -4.12 28.42 -23.66
C TYR A 109 -3.04 28.63 -22.59
N LYS A 110 -2.03 29.49 -22.83
CA LYS A 110 -0.98 29.80 -21.85
C LYS A 110 -1.58 30.45 -20.59
N ILE A 111 -2.48 31.41 -20.77
CA ILE A 111 -3.19 32.07 -19.66
C ILE A 111 -4.01 31.06 -18.86
N GLU A 112 -4.85 30.26 -19.52
CA GLU A 112 -5.69 29.26 -18.87
C GLU A 112 -4.89 28.15 -18.20
N ARG A 113 -3.76 27.74 -18.78
CA ARG A 113 -2.83 26.79 -18.14
C ARG A 113 -2.32 27.35 -16.81
N ASN A 114 -1.96 28.64 -16.76
CA ASN A 114 -1.51 29.28 -15.53
C ASN A 114 -2.65 29.41 -14.52
N ARG A 115 -3.86 29.77 -14.95
CA ARG A 115 -5.07 29.80 -14.11
C ARG A 115 -5.35 28.43 -13.49
N VAL A 116 -5.30 27.36 -14.27
CA VAL A 116 -5.44 25.98 -13.76
C VAL A 116 -4.36 25.66 -12.72
N ASN A 117 -3.09 26.01 -12.97
CA ASN A 117 -2.01 25.76 -12.04
C ASN A 117 -2.22 26.49 -10.69
N VAL A 118 -2.62 27.76 -10.74
CA VAL A 118 -2.92 28.56 -9.53
C VAL A 118 -4.11 27.97 -8.79
N ALA A 119 -5.20 27.66 -9.49
CA ALA A 119 -6.39 27.07 -8.90
C ALA A 119 -6.11 25.70 -8.27
N MET A 120 -5.30 24.86 -8.92
CA MET A 120 -4.86 23.56 -8.40
C MET A 120 -4.03 23.71 -7.12
N ARG A 121 -3.06 24.65 -7.10
CA ARG A 121 -2.25 24.93 -5.90
C ARG A 121 -3.12 25.43 -4.75
N SER A 122 -4.04 26.35 -5.03
CA SER A 122 -4.97 26.91 -4.04
C SER A 122 -5.89 25.83 -3.47
N ALA A 123 -6.56 25.07 -4.33
CA ALA A 123 -7.48 24.02 -3.90
C ALA A 123 -6.76 22.93 -3.08
N LYS A 124 -5.54 22.55 -3.48
CA LYS A 124 -4.71 21.62 -2.71
C LYS A 124 -4.33 22.18 -1.34
N LYS A 125 -3.95 23.46 -1.26
CA LYS A 125 -3.62 24.14 0.00
C LYS A 125 -4.83 24.18 0.94
N VAL A 126 -6.00 24.55 0.42
CA VAL A 126 -7.26 24.60 1.18
C VAL A 126 -7.61 23.21 1.71
N TYR A 127 -7.61 22.20 0.83
CA TYR A 127 -7.90 20.81 1.21
C TYR A 127 -7.06 20.33 2.39
N PHE A 128 -5.72 20.46 2.31
CA PHE A 128 -4.86 20.00 3.40
C PHE A 128 -4.98 20.85 4.66
N ARG A 129 -5.18 22.16 4.54
CA ARG A 129 -5.44 23.03 5.69
C ARG A 129 -6.69 22.57 6.44
N ASP A 130 -7.77 22.33 5.71
CA ASP A 130 -9.05 21.94 6.30
C ASP A 130 -8.97 20.53 6.88
N LYS A 131 -8.28 19.59 6.20
CA LYS A 131 -8.04 18.26 6.76
C LYS A 131 -7.23 18.28 8.04
N ILE A 132 -6.21 19.12 8.13
CA ILE A 132 -5.41 19.28 9.35
C ILE A 132 -6.27 19.88 10.46
N LYS A 133 -7.07 20.93 10.17
CA LYS A 133 -8.00 21.51 11.14
C LYS A 133 -9.00 20.48 11.67
N GLU A 134 -9.60 19.68 10.79
CA GLU A 134 -10.51 18.59 11.16
C GLU A 134 -9.83 17.58 12.10
N CYS A 135 -8.59 17.18 11.78
CA CYS A 135 -7.81 16.27 12.63
C CYS A 135 -7.50 16.89 14.01
N LEU A 136 -7.15 18.18 14.07
CA LEU A 136 -6.87 18.89 15.31
C LEU A 136 -8.12 19.08 16.19
N GLN A 137 -9.29 19.25 15.57
CA GLN A 137 -10.58 19.37 16.27
C GLN A 137 -11.11 18.01 16.74
N SER A 138 -10.67 16.91 16.10
CA SER A 138 -11.07 15.57 16.49
C SER A 138 -10.37 15.14 17.79
N ARG A 139 -11.09 14.45 18.68
CA ARG A 139 -10.49 13.79 19.88
C ARG A 139 -9.64 12.56 19.53
N ASP A 140 -9.42 12.27 18.25
CA ASP A 140 -8.76 11.05 17.77
C ASP A 140 -7.36 11.37 17.22
N VAL A 141 -6.35 11.22 18.08
CA VAL A 141 -4.94 11.44 17.76
C VAL A 141 -4.45 10.49 16.65
N LYS A 142 -5.06 9.31 16.50
CA LYS A 142 -4.71 8.32 15.48
C LYS A 142 -4.99 8.86 14.07
N LYS A 143 -6.05 9.65 13.89
CA LYS A 143 -6.36 10.30 12.60
C LYS A 143 -5.26 11.27 12.17
N SER A 144 -4.76 12.08 13.09
CA SER A 144 -3.66 13.02 12.84
C SER A 144 -2.39 12.27 12.42
N TRP A 145 -2.01 11.22 13.15
CA TRP A 145 -0.85 10.39 12.80
C TRP A 145 -1.02 9.66 11.48
N ASN A 146 -2.21 9.14 11.19
CA ASN A 146 -2.51 8.52 9.90
C ASN A 146 -2.36 9.50 8.74
N LEU A 147 -2.82 10.75 8.89
CA LEU A 147 -2.64 11.81 7.89
C LEU A 147 -1.15 12.11 7.67
N ILE A 148 -0.38 12.30 8.75
CA ILE A 148 1.07 12.55 8.68
C ILE A 148 1.80 11.39 8.02
N ASN A 149 1.51 10.16 8.43
CA ASN A 149 2.11 8.95 7.88
C ASN A 149 1.76 8.78 6.39
N THR A 150 0.55 9.16 5.98
CA THR A 150 0.14 9.18 4.57
C THR A 150 0.93 10.22 3.77
N LEU A 151 1.04 11.45 4.28
CA LEU A 151 1.77 12.55 3.62
C LEU A 151 3.27 12.29 3.48
N LEU A 152 3.84 11.58 4.45
CA LEU A 152 5.26 11.25 4.49
C LEU A 152 5.58 9.87 3.89
N SER A 153 4.58 9.20 3.28
CA SER A 153 4.72 7.84 2.75
C SER A 153 5.31 6.84 3.76
N ARG A 154 5.01 7.03 5.04
CA ARG A 154 5.44 6.12 6.12
C ARG A 154 4.56 4.88 6.23
N ASN A 155 3.37 4.92 5.62
CA ASN A 155 2.52 3.75 5.44
C ASN A 155 3.15 2.82 4.41
N LYS A 156 4.25 2.16 4.79
CA LYS A 156 4.76 1.00 4.07
C LYS A 156 3.71 -0.09 4.24
N LYS A 157 3.28 -0.69 3.13
CA LYS A 157 2.56 -1.96 3.21
C LYS A 157 3.51 -2.95 3.88
N SER A 158 2.99 -3.80 4.76
CA SER A 158 3.76 -4.97 5.18
C SER A 158 4.18 -5.70 3.92
N SER A 159 5.48 -5.82 3.70
CA SER A 159 6.00 -6.77 2.73
C SER A 159 5.81 -8.13 3.36
N ASN A 160 4.99 -8.98 2.73
CA ASN A 160 5.02 -10.39 3.07
C ASN A 160 6.37 -10.93 2.61
N VAL A 161 7.00 -11.76 3.46
CA VAL A 161 8.15 -12.55 3.04
C VAL A 161 7.60 -13.63 2.12
N ASN A 162 7.88 -13.52 0.82
CA ASN A 162 7.38 -14.48 -0.17
C ASN A 162 8.30 -15.69 -0.31
N GLU A 163 9.57 -15.53 0.04
CA GLU A 163 10.57 -16.59 -0.05
C GLU A 163 11.68 -16.36 0.99
N LEU A 164 12.21 -17.45 1.52
CA LEU A 164 13.35 -17.46 2.44
C LEU A 164 14.41 -18.41 1.90
N HIS A 165 15.65 -17.92 1.78
CA HIS A 165 16.78 -18.71 1.26
C HIS A 165 17.61 -19.22 2.42
N ILE A 166 17.67 -20.54 2.60
CA ILE A 166 18.49 -21.21 3.62
C ILE A 166 19.30 -22.30 2.93
N ASN A 167 20.64 -22.21 3.00
CA ASN A 167 21.56 -23.26 2.52
C ASN A 167 21.20 -23.81 1.11
N ASN A 168 21.13 -22.92 0.11
CA ASN A 168 20.71 -23.21 -1.28
C ASN A 168 19.27 -23.71 -1.50
N SER A 169 18.43 -23.75 -0.46
CA SER A 169 17.01 -24.10 -0.58
C SER A 169 16.12 -22.87 -0.49
N VAL A 170 15.11 -22.79 -1.36
CA VAL A 170 14.12 -21.70 -1.39
C VAL A 170 12.83 -22.17 -0.75
N ILE A 171 12.47 -21.58 0.39
CA ILE A 171 11.24 -21.88 1.12
C ILE A 171 10.21 -20.81 0.77
N VAL A 172 9.10 -21.23 0.13
CA VAL A 172 8.01 -20.34 -0.31
C VAL A 172 6.77 -20.48 0.57
N ASP A 173 6.64 -21.60 1.30
CA ASP A 173 5.49 -21.83 2.18
C ASP A 173 5.56 -21.00 3.47
N ASN A 174 4.49 -20.26 3.77
CA ASN A 174 4.46 -19.33 4.91
C ASN A 174 4.68 -20.02 6.27
N LYS A 175 4.20 -21.27 6.43
CA LYS A 175 4.39 -22.02 7.68
C LYS A 175 5.84 -22.43 7.81
N GLN A 176 6.44 -22.98 6.76
CA GLN A 176 7.86 -23.34 6.74
C GLN A 176 8.78 -22.12 6.96
N VAL A 177 8.44 -20.95 6.40
CA VAL A 177 9.15 -19.69 6.67
C VAL A 177 9.09 -19.33 8.16
N ALA A 178 7.92 -19.45 8.79
CA ALA A 178 7.75 -19.16 10.22
C ALA A 178 8.53 -20.13 11.11
N ASP A 179 8.49 -21.42 10.78
CA ASP A 179 9.22 -22.47 11.50
C ASP A 179 10.74 -22.23 11.42
N ALA A 180 11.25 -21.88 10.23
CA ALA A 180 12.65 -21.57 10.02
C ALA A 180 13.11 -20.31 10.79
N PHE A 181 12.28 -19.26 10.85
CA PHE A 181 12.57 -18.09 11.70
C PHE A 181 12.62 -18.47 13.18
N ASN A 182 11.65 -19.26 13.63
CA ASN A 182 11.59 -19.70 15.03
C ASN A 182 12.85 -20.50 15.39
N GLU A 183 13.25 -21.45 14.54
CA GLU A 183 14.45 -22.25 14.74
C GLU A 183 15.71 -21.37 14.80
N TYR A 184 15.86 -20.41 13.89
CA TYR A 184 16.98 -19.48 13.90
C TYR A 184 17.05 -18.66 15.20
N PHE A 185 15.96 -18.01 15.59
CA PHE A 185 15.96 -17.10 16.74
C PHE A 185 16.05 -17.82 18.08
N VAL A 186 15.60 -19.08 18.17
CA VAL A 186 15.82 -19.93 19.35
C VAL A 186 17.29 -20.36 19.44
N GLN A 187 17.91 -20.72 18.31
CA GLN A 187 19.28 -21.27 18.30
C GLN A 187 20.39 -20.21 18.32
N ILE A 188 20.12 -18.97 17.86
CA ILE A 188 21.18 -17.95 17.74
C ILE A 188 21.76 -17.55 19.10
N GLY A 189 20.95 -17.50 20.16
CA GLY A 189 21.41 -17.20 21.51
C GLY A 189 22.43 -18.23 22.03
N PRO A 190 22.09 -19.52 22.09
CA PRO A 190 23.03 -20.58 22.46
C PRO A 190 24.26 -20.66 21.57
N LYS A 191 24.12 -20.50 20.25
CA LYS A 191 25.26 -20.51 19.31
C LYS A 191 26.26 -19.40 19.61
N LEU A 192 25.78 -18.16 19.77
CA LEU A 192 26.63 -17.02 20.11
C LEU A 192 27.26 -17.18 21.50
N ALA A 193 26.52 -17.71 22.48
CA ALA A 193 27.06 -17.98 23.81
C ALA A 193 28.18 -19.03 23.79
N ALA A 194 28.10 -20.04 22.93
CA ALA A 194 29.15 -21.05 22.75
C ALA A 194 30.37 -20.53 21.97
N GLU A 195 30.19 -19.55 21.07
CA GLU A 195 31.29 -18.90 20.33
C GLU A 195 32.09 -17.92 21.19
N VAL A 196 31.48 -17.35 22.23
CA VAL A 196 32.19 -16.56 23.22
C VAL A 196 32.88 -17.53 24.19
N CYS A 197 34.15 -17.83 23.93
CA CYS A 197 35.01 -18.54 24.86
C CYS A 197 34.87 -17.95 26.28
N ASP A 198 34.64 -18.82 27.27
CA ASP A 198 34.71 -18.49 28.69
C ASP A 198 35.97 -17.66 29.00
N PRO A 199 35.85 -16.39 29.42
CA PRO A 199 36.98 -15.62 29.94
C PRO A 199 37.43 -16.10 31.33
N THR A 200 36.87 -17.21 31.82
CA THR A 200 37.02 -17.66 33.23
C THR A 200 38.40 -18.26 33.52
N SER A 201 39.34 -18.22 32.57
CA SER A 201 40.71 -18.72 32.77
C SER A 201 41.68 -17.73 33.43
N GLN A 202 41.23 -16.58 33.98
CA GLN A 202 42.16 -15.59 34.57
C GLN A 202 41.86 -15.10 35.99
N PHE A 203 40.92 -15.69 36.72
CA PHE A 203 40.78 -15.38 38.16
C PHE A 203 40.95 -16.63 39.02
N THR A 204 42.18 -17.16 39.00
CA THR A 204 42.65 -18.05 40.04
C THR A 204 43.11 -17.24 41.25
N ASN A 205 42.62 -17.64 42.42
CA ASN A 205 43.20 -17.47 43.75
C ASN A 205 42.74 -16.25 44.57
N SER A 206 41.63 -16.40 45.26
CA SER A 206 41.61 -16.12 46.70
C SER A 206 40.62 -17.05 47.38
N SER A 207 41.17 -17.97 48.17
CA SER A 207 40.49 -18.91 49.03
C SER A 207 39.73 -18.16 50.14
N ASP A 208 38.45 -18.43 50.29
CA ASP A 208 37.80 -18.47 51.61
C ASP A 208 36.52 -19.34 51.55
N PRO A 209 36.22 -20.16 52.58
CA PRO A 209 35.17 -21.16 52.51
C PRO A 209 33.82 -20.66 53.05
N GLN A 210 32.78 -21.00 52.28
CA GLN A 210 31.39 -21.28 52.68
C GLN A 210 30.59 -20.21 53.46
N ASP A 211 29.57 -19.66 52.80
CA ASP A 211 28.19 -19.92 53.23
C ASP A 211 27.23 -19.94 52.03
N CYS A 212 26.41 -20.99 51.95
CA CYS A 212 25.52 -21.26 50.82
C CYS A 212 24.12 -20.75 51.13
N SER A 213 23.80 -19.55 50.68
CA SER A 213 22.40 -19.13 50.52
C SER A 213 22.24 -18.14 49.37
N ASN A 214 21.51 -18.58 48.34
CA ASN A 214 20.82 -17.78 47.34
C ASN A 214 21.50 -16.50 46.84
N SER A 215 22.10 -16.54 45.64
CA SER A 215 21.81 -15.54 44.60
C SER A 215 22.67 -15.77 43.36
N TYR A 216 22.03 -15.65 42.20
CA TYR A 216 22.68 -15.38 40.93
C TYR A 216 23.62 -14.16 41.09
N LEU A 217 24.92 -14.39 41.18
CA LEU A 217 25.96 -13.36 41.16
C LEU A 217 26.58 -13.28 39.76
N GLY A 218 25.75 -12.95 38.77
CA GLY A 218 26.24 -12.12 37.67
C GLY A 218 26.32 -10.67 38.16
N PRO A 219 27.21 -9.82 37.62
CA PRO A 219 27.28 -8.42 38.01
C PRO A 219 25.89 -7.79 37.80
N ARG A 220 25.22 -7.47 38.91
CA ARG A 220 23.90 -6.86 38.91
C ARG A 220 24.02 -5.54 38.15
N PHE A 221 23.24 -5.38 37.09
CA PHE A 221 23.16 -4.10 36.39
C PHE A 221 22.55 -3.08 37.35
N VAL A 222 23.39 -2.19 37.89
CA VAL A 222 22.98 -1.13 38.81
C VAL A 222 23.06 0.20 38.07
N PHE A 223 21.95 0.93 38.04
CA PHE A 223 21.96 2.32 37.59
C PHE A 223 22.73 3.16 38.60
N SER A 224 23.93 3.62 38.23
CA SER A 224 24.65 4.64 38.97
C SER A 224 24.04 6.01 38.68
N GLN A 225 23.86 6.84 39.70
CA GLN A 225 23.44 8.23 39.52
C GLN A 225 24.53 8.98 38.75
N ILE A 226 24.23 9.41 37.53
CA ILE A 226 25.19 10.09 36.65
C ILE A 226 25.16 11.59 36.96
N ASN A 227 26.34 12.18 37.15
CA ASN A 227 26.47 13.61 37.41
C ASN A 227 25.96 14.43 36.20
N GLN A 228 25.19 15.48 36.48
CA GLN A 228 24.62 16.40 35.48
C GLN A 228 25.69 17.00 34.55
N ILE A 229 26.92 17.20 35.07
CA ILE A 229 28.06 17.69 34.28
C ILE A 229 28.44 16.70 33.18
N ASN A 230 28.51 15.41 33.50
CA ASN A 230 28.86 14.36 32.52
C ASN A 230 27.82 14.24 31.41
N VAL A 231 26.53 14.44 31.75
CA VAL A 231 25.44 14.46 30.78
C VAL A 231 25.55 15.68 29.87
N ALA A 232 25.82 16.87 30.43
CA ALA A 232 25.99 18.09 29.65
C ALA A 232 27.20 18.03 28.70
N THR A 233 28.33 17.47 29.16
CA THR A 233 29.53 17.27 28.33
C THR A 233 29.29 16.25 27.23
N SER A 234 28.55 15.18 27.50
CA SER A 234 28.23 14.18 26.47
C SER A 234 27.29 14.75 25.41
N LEU A 235 26.31 15.57 25.82
CA LEU A 235 25.39 16.24 24.92
C LEU A 235 26.08 17.29 24.03
N SER A 236 27.10 17.99 24.54
CA SER A 236 27.83 19.00 23.77
C SER A 236 28.74 18.39 22.69
N GLN A 237 29.12 17.13 22.84
CA GLN A 237 29.92 16.38 21.87
C GLN A 237 29.08 15.78 20.72
N LEU A 238 27.75 15.84 20.81
CA LEU A 238 26.89 15.36 19.72
C LEU A 238 26.96 16.31 18.52
N LYS A 239 27.35 15.77 17.37
CA LYS A 239 27.37 16.52 16.10
C LYS A 239 25.95 16.94 15.71
N VAL A 240 25.66 18.24 15.80
CA VAL A 240 24.37 18.87 15.47
C VAL A 240 24.03 18.74 13.97
N SER A 241 24.99 18.38 13.13
CA SER A 241 24.82 18.23 11.69
C SER A 241 24.19 16.89 11.31
N LYS A 242 22.90 16.70 11.60
CA LYS A 242 21.99 15.83 10.82
C LYS A 242 20.54 16.04 11.26
N ALA A 243 20.02 17.23 11.00
CA ALA A 243 18.59 17.48 10.94
C ALA A 243 18.29 18.37 9.72
N THR A 244 18.05 17.75 8.57
CA THR A 244 17.34 18.34 7.43
C THR A 244 16.54 17.25 6.73
#